data_AF-A0A522AFE7-F1
#
_entry.id   AF-A0A522AFE7-F1
#
_cell.length_a   1.000
_cell.length_b   1.000
_cell.length_c   1.000
_cell.angle_alpha   90.00
_cell.angle_beta   90.00
_cell.angle_gamma   90.00
#
_symmetry.space_group_name_H-M   'P 1'
#
loop_
_entity.id
_entity.type
_entity.pdbx_description
1 polymer ?
#
loop_
_entity_poly.entity_id
_entity_poly.type
_entity_poly.pdbx_seq_one_letter_code
_entity_poly.pdbx_strand_id
1 'polypeptide(L)'
;MTIFSPSRVSVLLLSTVLTAATATLIYYYGTTQLKLGRLASFFAAIAFVICRITQEGSSAVMLDIPITLCAFLALIVYVRYLDTERWIYSVLFGVIAAMAMLIKGNGALLALLPPFVIVLSRRWALMGRFSFWAPALVVALLAAPWYILTYGQIAAGFRYSWGAEYSRVAIVENSKILLSALGPVVVLLTGIGLVSGGRRGSIFPPSGFNGVVALLAAVWVFQSTAPAAIQDRYLAPLLPPLFLLAALGGQVVAGTLERRVVARVAGPLVFALILMTMLPSALNAEVKPQLGFRELAKTVWANRISENPVVLIAARGRAEVAAIAELAMMDPARPSLFAVRGSRLLGGGGYNRQDYLPKFADADQVAAEIDRYHIPLVLYQVDPGGWMHVAQVEAVRSHATDSWKLLGTAGTAESPVDLYKLPQAIGQEADVKLLLELASPKALQ
;
A
#
# COMPACT_ATOMS: atom_id res chain seq x y z
N MET A 1 -11.67 -21.40 -9.67
CA MET A 1 -12.43 -20.12 -9.73
C MET A 1 -13.04 -19.87 -8.36
N THR A 2 -12.60 -18.84 -7.63
CA THR A 2 -13.01 -18.62 -6.23
C THR A 2 -14.05 -17.51 -6.16
N ILE A 3 -15.33 -17.87 -6.30
CA ILE A 3 -16.54 -17.06 -6.03
C ILE A 3 -16.78 -15.83 -6.95
N PHE A 4 -15.76 -15.05 -7.30
CA PHE A 4 -15.89 -13.86 -8.16
C PHE A 4 -15.04 -13.98 -9.42
N SER A 5 -15.49 -13.33 -10.51
CA SER A 5 -14.71 -13.21 -11.73
C SER A 5 -13.47 -12.33 -11.50
N PRO A 6 -12.38 -12.54 -12.24
CA PRO A 6 -11.15 -11.76 -12.11
C PRO A 6 -11.31 -10.38 -12.78
N SER A 7 -12.24 -9.59 -12.26
CA SER A 7 -12.62 -8.28 -12.78
C SER A 7 -12.05 -7.13 -11.93
N ARG A 8 -11.88 -5.96 -12.56
CA ARG A 8 -11.52 -4.72 -11.86
C ARG A 8 -12.50 -4.39 -10.74
N VAL A 9 -13.80 -4.61 -10.98
CA VAL A 9 -14.86 -4.34 -10.01
C VAL A 9 -14.68 -5.22 -8.77
N SER A 10 -14.42 -6.52 -8.95
CA SER A 10 -14.23 -7.45 -7.83
C SER A 10 -13.06 -7.05 -6.93
N VAL A 11 -11.94 -6.63 -7.51
CA VAL A 11 -10.76 -6.22 -6.72
C VAL A 11 -10.99 -4.88 -6.01
N LEU A 12 -11.60 -3.90 -6.68
CA LEU A 12 -11.93 -2.62 -6.05
C LEU A 12 -13.00 -2.76 -4.96
N LEU A 13 -13.96 -3.67 -5.16
CA LEU A 13 -14.98 -3.98 -4.17
C LEU A 13 -14.36 -4.55 -2.89
N LEU A 14 -13.34 -5.40 -3.01
CA LEU A 14 -12.58 -5.86 -1.84
C LEU A 14 -11.97 -4.68 -1.08
N SER A 15 -11.27 -3.75 -1.76
CA SER A 15 -10.72 -2.55 -1.11
C SER A 15 -11.81 -1.72 -0.41
N THR A 16 -12.96 -1.52 -1.05
CA THR A 16 -14.10 -0.80 -0.47
C THR A 16 -14.65 -1.50 0.77
N VAL A 17 -14.82 -2.82 0.74
CA VAL A 17 -15.30 -3.62 1.87
C VAL A 17 -14.33 -3.52 3.04
N LEU A 18 -13.01 -3.62 2.79
CA LEU A 18 -12.01 -3.50 3.85
C LEU A 18 -11.95 -2.10 4.46
N THR A 19 -12.08 -1.05 3.65
CA THR A 19 -12.18 0.34 4.12
C THR A 19 -13.43 0.53 4.98
N ALA A 20 -14.60 0.07 4.50
CA ALA A 20 -15.86 0.17 5.22
C ALA A 20 -15.82 -0.60 6.54
N ALA A 21 -15.31 -1.83 6.54
CA ALA A 21 -15.12 -2.63 7.75
C ALA A 21 -14.23 -1.92 8.77
N THR A 22 -13.12 -1.32 8.31
CA THR A 22 -12.23 -0.54 9.19
C THR A 22 -12.96 0.66 9.79
N ALA A 23 -13.69 1.43 8.98
CA ALA A 23 -14.47 2.58 9.45
C ALA A 23 -15.57 2.18 10.46
N THR A 24 -16.28 1.07 10.21
CA THR A 24 -17.28 0.52 11.14
C THR A 24 -16.64 0.13 12.47
N LEU A 25 -15.47 -0.51 12.44
CA LEU A 25 -14.74 -0.86 13.66
C LEU A 25 -14.28 0.40 14.41
N ILE A 26 -13.82 1.44 13.71
CA ILE A 26 -13.46 2.74 14.33
C ILE A 26 -14.66 3.31 15.08
N TYR A 27 -15.83 3.38 14.43
CA TYR A 27 -17.07 3.85 15.06
C TYR A 27 -17.44 3.05 16.32
N TYR A 28 -17.42 1.71 16.20
CA TYR A 28 -17.78 0.83 17.30
C TYR A 28 -16.79 0.93 18.46
N TYR A 29 -15.50 0.95 18.16
CA TYR A 29 -14.45 1.07 19.16
C TYR A 29 -14.51 2.41 19.90
N GLY A 30 -14.68 3.53 19.17
CA GLY A 30 -14.85 4.85 19.77
C GLY A 30 -16.02 4.88 20.76
N THR A 31 -17.15 4.30 20.39
CA THR A 31 -18.35 4.28 21.23
C THR A 31 -18.20 3.35 22.43
N THR A 32 -17.64 2.15 22.24
CA THR A 32 -17.63 1.11 23.29
C THR A 32 -16.41 1.17 24.20
N GLN A 33 -15.23 1.41 23.65
CA GLN A 33 -13.94 1.36 24.37
C GLN A 33 -13.50 2.72 24.87
N LEU A 34 -13.73 3.78 24.07
CA LEU A 34 -13.37 5.16 24.46
C LEU A 34 -14.55 5.96 25.05
N LYS A 35 -15.76 5.38 25.06
CA LYS A 35 -17.00 6.04 25.52
C LYS A 35 -17.24 7.39 24.84
N LEU A 36 -16.84 7.51 23.58
CA LEU A 36 -17.14 8.68 22.77
C LEU A 36 -18.64 8.75 22.49
N GLY A 37 -19.15 9.97 22.36
CA GLY A 37 -20.51 10.19 21.86
C GLY A 37 -20.63 9.67 20.42
N ARG A 38 -21.84 9.22 20.04
CA ARG A 38 -22.10 8.65 18.71
C ARG A 38 -21.62 9.56 17.57
N LEU A 39 -21.80 10.87 17.71
CA LEU A 39 -21.36 11.85 16.73
C LEU A 39 -19.83 11.91 16.60
N ALA A 40 -19.09 11.88 17.71
CA ALA A 40 -17.63 11.88 17.71
C ALA A 40 -17.07 10.58 17.10
N SER A 41 -17.67 9.43 17.45
CA SER A 41 -17.33 8.15 16.83
C SER A 41 -17.63 8.13 15.33
N PHE A 42 -18.76 8.72 14.91
CA PHE A 42 -19.12 8.85 13.49
C PHE A 42 -18.13 9.74 12.75
N PHE A 43 -17.76 10.88 13.34
CA PHE A 43 -16.71 11.73 12.82
C PHE A 43 -15.40 10.95 12.59
N ALA A 44 -14.93 10.18 13.59
CA ALA A 44 -13.69 9.40 13.43
C ALA A 44 -13.74 8.43 12.24
N ALA A 45 -14.88 7.75 12.07
CA ALA A 45 -15.09 6.80 10.98
C ALA A 45 -15.16 7.50 9.61
N ILE A 46 -15.89 8.61 9.50
CA ILE A 46 -15.99 9.37 8.24
C ILE A 46 -14.64 10.03 7.90
N ALA A 47 -13.96 10.61 8.89
CA ALA A 47 -12.63 11.21 8.71
C ALA A 47 -11.64 10.19 8.15
N PHE A 48 -11.69 8.93 8.62
CA PHE A 48 -10.91 7.85 8.05
C PHE A 48 -11.24 7.60 6.57
N VAL A 49 -12.52 7.52 6.20
CA VAL A 49 -12.95 7.25 4.81
C VAL A 49 -12.56 8.39 3.86
N ILE A 50 -12.76 9.64 4.28
CA ILE A 50 -12.48 10.80 3.41
C ILE A 50 -11.00 11.21 3.39
N CYS A 51 -10.18 10.69 4.30
CA CYS A 51 -8.75 11.00 4.33
C CYS A 51 -8.10 10.62 3.00
N ARG A 52 -7.32 11.53 2.42
CA ARG A 52 -6.62 11.33 1.14
C ARG A 52 -5.84 10.01 1.11
N ILE A 53 -5.11 9.68 2.17
CA ILE A 53 -4.33 8.45 2.28
C ILE A 53 -5.22 7.20 2.14
N THR A 54 -6.41 7.23 2.76
CA THR A 54 -7.38 6.13 2.65
C THR A 54 -8.00 6.06 1.26
N GLN A 55 -8.31 7.21 0.64
CA GLN A 55 -8.87 7.27 -0.70
C GLN A 55 -7.87 6.74 -1.76
N GLU A 56 -6.60 7.11 -1.66
CA GLU A 56 -5.53 6.59 -2.53
C GLU A 56 -5.33 5.08 -2.30
N GLY A 57 -5.29 4.66 -1.03
CA GLY A 57 -5.15 3.25 -0.65
C GLY A 57 -6.32 2.37 -1.09
N SER A 58 -7.54 2.92 -1.17
CA SER A 58 -8.75 2.17 -1.53
C SER A 58 -9.10 2.23 -3.02
N SER A 59 -8.72 3.32 -3.72
CA SER A 59 -8.87 3.46 -5.17
C SER A 59 -7.85 2.67 -5.98
N ALA A 60 -6.82 2.13 -5.32
CA ALA A 60 -5.83 1.23 -5.90
C ALA A 60 -5.78 -0.11 -5.16
N VAL A 61 -5.24 -1.13 -5.82
CA VAL A 61 -5.04 -2.46 -5.23
C VAL A 61 -3.79 -2.39 -4.36
N MET A 62 -3.93 -1.78 -3.17
CA MET A 62 -2.84 -1.55 -2.24
C MET A 62 -3.04 -2.38 -0.98
N LEU A 63 -1.94 -2.90 -0.45
CA LEU A 63 -1.97 -3.74 0.74
C LEU A 63 -2.06 -2.92 2.04
N ASP A 64 -1.99 -1.60 1.96
CA ASP A 64 -2.00 -0.68 3.10
C ASP A 64 -3.35 -0.66 3.85
N ILE A 65 -4.48 -0.75 3.14
CA ILE A 65 -5.82 -0.86 3.77
C ILE A 65 -6.01 -2.20 4.49
N PRO A 66 -5.72 -3.37 3.88
CA PRO A 66 -5.71 -4.64 4.59
C PRO A 66 -4.85 -4.64 5.87
N ILE A 67 -3.65 -4.06 5.83
CA ILE A 67 -2.81 -3.93 7.04
C ILE A 67 -3.46 -3.01 8.07
N THR A 68 -4.04 -1.90 7.64
CA THR A 68 -4.74 -0.98 8.54
C THR A 68 -5.87 -1.69 9.28
N LEU A 69 -6.67 -2.49 8.58
CA LEU A 69 -7.70 -3.33 9.18
C LEU A 69 -7.09 -4.34 10.16
N CYS A 70 -6.05 -5.08 9.76
CA CYS A 70 -5.42 -6.08 10.62
C CYS A 70 -4.80 -5.45 11.87
N ALA A 71 -4.12 -4.31 11.74
CA ALA A 71 -3.52 -3.60 12.84
C ALA A 71 -4.58 -3.09 13.83
N PHE A 72 -5.71 -2.61 13.33
CA PHE A 72 -6.81 -2.16 14.17
C PHE A 72 -7.56 -3.33 14.83
N LEU A 73 -7.77 -4.45 14.13
CA LEU A 73 -8.28 -5.69 14.71
C LEU A 73 -7.34 -6.25 15.79
N ALA A 74 -6.04 -6.23 15.54
CA ALA A 74 -5.03 -6.65 16.50
C ALA A 74 -5.10 -5.78 17.77
N LEU A 75 -5.23 -4.45 17.62
CA LEU A 75 -5.50 -3.55 18.74
C LEU A 75 -6.76 -3.96 19.52
N ILE A 76 -7.89 -4.17 18.84
CA ILE A 76 -9.16 -4.54 19.48
C ILE A 76 -8.99 -5.82 20.31
N VAL A 77 -8.41 -6.85 19.70
CA VAL A 77 -8.20 -8.15 20.36
C VAL A 77 -7.22 -8.03 21.52
N TYR A 78 -6.15 -7.26 21.36
CA TYR A 78 -5.16 -7.07 22.42
C TYR A 78 -5.75 -6.29 23.60
N VAL A 79 -6.60 -5.29 23.36
CA VAL A 79 -7.34 -4.60 24.43
C VAL A 79 -8.27 -5.57 25.18
N ARG A 80 -8.93 -6.50 24.48
CA ARG A 80 -9.70 -7.57 25.13
C ARG A 80 -8.83 -8.52 25.96
N TYR A 81 -7.60 -8.79 25.53
CA TYR A 81 -6.62 -9.49 26.34
C TYR A 81 -6.26 -8.71 27.61
N LEU A 82 -6.08 -7.39 27.56
CA LEU A 82 -5.82 -6.58 28.76
C LEU A 82 -6.99 -6.56 29.75
N ASP A 83 -8.22 -6.57 29.24
CA ASP A 83 -9.43 -6.53 30.05
C ASP A 83 -9.69 -7.86 30.76
N THR A 84 -9.40 -8.98 30.10
CA THR A 84 -9.82 -10.32 30.55
C THR A 84 -8.68 -11.25 30.92
N GLU A 85 -7.46 -10.93 30.48
CA GLU A 85 -6.24 -11.71 30.62
C GLU A 85 -6.35 -13.15 30.09
N ARG A 86 -7.38 -13.44 29.27
CA ARG A 86 -7.60 -14.77 28.69
C ARG A 86 -6.62 -15.02 27.54
N TRP A 87 -5.89 -16.13 27.62
CA TRP A 87 -4.87 -16.51 26.64
C TRP A 87 -5.38 -16.57 25.19
N ILE A 88 -6.66 -16.89 24.98
CA ILE A 88 -7.26 -16.98 23.64
C ILE A 88 -7.17 -15.66 22.86
N TYR A 89 -7.33 -14.53 23.53
CA TYR A 89 -7.20 -13.21 22.89
C TYR A 89 -5.74 -12.89 22.58
N SER A 90 -4.81 -13.38 23.40
CA SER A 90 -3.39 -13.23 23.10
C SER A 90 -2.98 -14.05 21.88
N VAL A 91 -3.41 -15.32 21.80
CA VAL A 91 -3.18 -16.16 20.61
C VAL A 91 -3.83 -15.55 19.37
N LEU A 92 -5.08 -15.07 19.47
CA LEU A 92 -5.76 -14.41 18.36
C LEU A 92 -5.03 -13.13 17.91
N PHE A 93 -4.49 -12.34 18.83
CA PHE A 93 -3.62 -11.22 18.49
C PHE A 93 -2.38 -11.69 17.71
N GLY A 94 -1.72 -12.77 18.15
CA GLY A 94 -0.60 -13.39 17.44
C GLY A 94 -0.95 -13.83 16.02
N VAL A 95 -2.11 -14.46 15.82
CA VAL A 95 -2.58 -14.88 14.49
C VAL A 95 -2.82 -13.67 13.59
N ILE A 96 -3.49 -12.63 14.10
CA ILE A 96 -3.75 -11.41 13.31
C ILE A 96 -2.44 -10.67 13.00
N ALA A 97 -1.50 -10.61 13.95
CA ALA A 97 -0.18 -10.00 13.73
C ALA A 97 0.63 -10.77 12.68
N ALA A 98 0.63 -12.10 12.73
CA ALA A 98 1.26 -12.94 11.72
C ALA A 98 0.64 -12.71 10.33
N MET A 99 -0.69 -12.67 10.25
CA MET A 99 -1.40 -12.34 9.01
C MET A 99 -1.02 -10.95 8.49
N ALA A 100 -0.98 -9.92 9.36
CA ALA A 100 -0.57 -8.58 8.97
C ALA A 100 0.85 -8.55 8.39
N MET A 101 1.80 -9.27 9.01
CA MET A 101 3.16 -9.42 8.52
C MET A 101 3.22 -10.15 7.17
N LEU A 102 2.44 -11.21 6.99
CA LEU A 102 2.39 -11.96 5.73
C LEU A 102 1.73 -11.17 4.59
N ILE A 103 0.80 -10.26 4.90
CA ILE A 103 0.25 -9.32 3.92
C ILE A 103 1.36 -8.39 3.41
N LYS A 104 2.14 -7.79 4.31
CA LYS A 104 3.26 -6.90 3.95
C LYS A 104 4.14 -6.63 5.18
N GLY A 105 5.43 -6.40 4.94
CA GLY A 105 6.46 -6.16 5.98
C GLY A 105 6.09 -5.13 7.05
N ASN A 106 5.30 -4.11 6.71
CA ASN A 106 4.85 -3.10 7.68
C ASN A 106 4.02 -3.68 8.83
N GLY A 107 3.41 -4.88 8.67
CA GLY A 107 2.74 -5.57 9.77
C GLY A 107 3.64 -5.85 10.98
N ALA A 108 4.96 -5.85 10.80
CA ALA A 108 5.94 -6.02 11.88
C ALA A 108 5.84 -4.92 12.96
N LEU A 109 5.21 -3.77 12.66
CA LEU A 109 4.91 -2.73 13.65
C LEU A 109 4.13 -3.27 14.86
N LEU A 110 3.35 -4.34 14.69
CA LEU A 110 2.54 -4.91 15.77
C LEU A 110 3.38 -5.56 16.87
N ALA A 111 4.66 -5.86 16.62
CA ALA A 111 5.59 -6.27 17.67
C ALA A 111 5.79 -5.17 18.75
N LEU A 112 5.59 -3.91 18.39
CA LEU A 112 5.73 -2.75 19.30
C LEU A 112 4.44 -2.47 20.09
N LEU A 113 3.29 -3.01 19.70
CA LEU A 113 2.03 -2.73 20.36
C LEU A 113 1.99 -3.29 21.81
N PRO A 114 2.31 -4.58 22.07
CA PRO A 114 2.39 -5.10 23.43
C PRO A 114 3.30 -4.31 24.39
N PRO A 115 4.57 -4.01 24.06
CA PRO A 115 5.45 -3.28 24.99
C PRO A 115 4.96 -1.85 25.25
N PHE A 116 4.47 -1.11 24.24
CA PHE A 116 3.92 0.22 24.49
C PHE A 116 2.70 0.20 25.40
N VAL A 117 1.81 -0.78 25.24
CA VAL A 117 0.68 -0.94 26.15
C VAL A 117 1.14 -1.24 27.58
N ILE A 118 2.13 -2.10 27.78
CA ILE A 118 2.65 -2.41 29.12
C ILE A 118 3.22 -1.17 29.78
N VAL A 119 4.01 -0.36 29.06
CA VAL A 119 4.55 0.90 29.56
C VAL A 119 3.43 1.88 29.94
N LEU A 120 2.45 2.07 29.06
CA LEU A 120 1.34 3.01 29.29
C LEU A 120 0.40 2.58 30.43
N SER A 121 0.14 1.27 30.54
CA SER A 121 -0.72 0.71 31.59
C SER A 121 0.00 0.43 32.90
N ARG A 122 1.34 0.43 32.90
CA ARG A 122 2.23 0.04 34.01
C ARG A 122 1.96 -1.37 34.58
N ARG A 123 1.39 -2.26 33.77
CA ARG A 123 1.04 -3.64 34.17
C ARG A 123 2.19 -4.61 33.94
N TRP A 124 3.34 -4.34 34.56
CA TRP A 124 4.57 -5.15 34.39
C TRP A 124 4.39 -6.63 34.74
N ALA A 125 3.48 -6.94 35.68
CA ALA A 125 3.14 -8.32 36.06
C ALA A 125 2.68 -9.20 34.88
N LEU A 126 2.13 -8.61 33.82
CA LEU A 126 1.73 -9.37 32.62
C LEU A 126 2.93 -10.00 31.90
N MET A 127 4.12 -9.41 31.97
CA MET A 127 5.33 -9.95 31.34
C MET A 127 5.77 -11.29 31.96
N GLY A 128 5.37 -11.57 33.20
CA GLY A 128 5.63 -12.86 33.85
C GLY A 128 4.68 -13.98 33.39
N ARG A 129 3.63 -13.65 32.62
CA ARG A 129 2.63 -14.64 32.19
C ARG A 129 2.98 -15.21 30.83
N PHE A 130 2.86 -16.53 30.68
CA PHE A 130 3.02 -17.21 29.39
C PHE A 130 2.08 -16.64 28.32
N SER A 131 0.85 -16.29 28.70
CA SER A 131 -0.12 -15.69 27.77
C SER A 131 0.38 -14.40 27.14
N PHE A 132 1.25 -13.62 27.77
CA PHE A 132 1.81 -12.41 27.17
C PHE A 132 2.79 -12.73 26.03
N TRP A 133 3.52 -13.84 26.13
CA TRP A 133 4.53 -14.27 25.15
C TRP A 133 3.97 -15.16 24.04
N ALA A 134 2.78 -15.74 24.23
CA ALA A 134 2.09 -16.55 23.23
C ALA A 134 2.03 -15.91 21.81
N PRO A 135 1.81 -14.59 21.62
CA PRO A 135 1.80 -13.98 20.30
C PRO A 135 3.14 -14.10 19.57
N ALA A 136 4.25 -13.92 20.29
CA ALA A 136 5.59 -14.01 19.71
C ALA A 136 5.85 -15.42 19.17
N LEU A 137 5.44 -16.45 19.93
CA LEU A 137 5.53 -17.84 19.49
C LEU A 137 4.67 -18.09 18.24
N VAL A 138 3.42 -17.61 18.21
CA VAL A 138 2.53 -17.75 17.05
C VAL A 138 3.11 -17.07 15.82
N VAL A 139 3.60 -15.84 15.94
CA VAL A 139 4.22 -15.10 14.82
C VAL A 139 5.49 -15.80 14.34
N ALA A 140 6.32 -16.29 15.26
CA ALA A 140 7.52 -17.04 14.91
C ALA A 140 7.20 -18.30 14.11
N LEU A 141 6.14 -19.03 14.47
CA LEU A 141 5.75 -20.25 13.75
C LEU A 141 5.12 -19.97 12.39
N LEU A 142 4.28 -18.92 12.28
CA LEU A 142 3.48 -18.67 11.08
C LEU A 142 4.17 -17.76 10.05
N ALA A 143 4.89 -16.73 10.50
CA ALA A 143 5.48 -15.73 9.61
C ALA A 143 6.99 -15.92 9.39
N ALA A 144 7.73 -16.34 10.42
CA ALA A 144 9.20 -16.40 10.32
C ALA A 144 9.72 -17.34 9.22
N PRO A 145 9.14 -18.55 8.97
CA PRO A 145 9.63 -19.42 7.90
C PRO A 145 9.60 -18.72 6.53
N TRP A 146 8.51 -18.02 6.23
CA TRP A 146 8.39 -17.27 4.98
C TRP A 146 9.43 -16.14 4.89
N TYR A 147 9.62 -15.40 5.98
CA TYR A 147 10.57 -14.28 6.03
C TYR A 147 12.04 -14.74 5.98
N ILE A 148 12.38 -15.90 6.56
CA ILE A 148 13.71 -16.50 6.44
C ILE A 148 13.98 -16.88 4.98
N LEU A 149 13.02 -17.55 4.33
CA LEU A 149 13.15 -17.98 2.94
C LEU A 149 13.19 -16.80 1.95
N THR A 150 12.52 -15.69 2.27
CA THR A 150 12.37 -14.52 1.38
C THR A 150 13.18 -13.30 1.82
N TYR A 151 14.09 -13.45 2.80
CA TYR A 151 14.83 -12.34 3.39
C TYR A 151 15.54 -11.47 2.35
N GLY A 152 16.21 -12.07 1.37
CA GLY A 152 16.88 -11.33 0.30
C GLY A 152 15.96 -10.43 -0.52
N GLN A 153 14.70 -10.85 -0.73
CA GLN A 153 13.69 -10.05 -1.44
C GLN A 153 13.20 -8.87 -0.58
N ILE A 154 13.08 -9.09 0.73
CA ILE A 154 12.66 -8.06 1.68
C ILE A 154 13.78 -7.02 1.86
N ALA A 155 15.01 -7.48 2.03
CA ALA A 155 16.19 -6.63 2.16
C ALA A 155 16.40 -5.74 0.92
N ALA A 156 16.16 -6.28 -0.29
CA ALA A 156 16.16 -5.51 -1.53
C ALA A 156 15.08 -4.42 -1.59
N GLY A 157 14.07 -4.48 -0.70
CA GLY A 157 13.05 -3.45 -0.54
C GLY A 157 13.48 -2.26 0.32
N PHE A 158 14.55 -2.39 1.12
CA PHE A 158 15.09 -1.27 1.90
C PHE A 158 15.73 -0.24 0.99
N ARG A 159 15.43 1.03 1.22
CA ARG A 159 15.89 2.16 0.39
C ARG A 159 16.96 3.01 1.06
N TYR A 160 17.16 2.77 2.35
CA TYR A 160 18.04 3.53 3.21
C TYR A 160 18.83 2.57 4.12
N SER A 161 19.85 3.11 4.78
CA SER A 161 20.53 2.39 5.85
C SER A 161 19.78 2.59 7.17
N TRP A 162 19.85 1.58 8.05
CA TRP A 162 19.41 1.72 9.44
C TRP A 162 20.26 2.79 10.13
N GLY A 163 19.64 3.61 10.98
CA GLY A 163 20.37 4.56 11.82
C GLY A 163 19.61 5.85 12.12
N ALA A 164 20.22 6.66 12.99
CA ALA A 164 19.64 7.92 13.46
C ALA A 164 19.43 8.95 12.33
N GLU A 165 20.27 8.91 11.29
CA GLU A 165 20.15 9.79 10.13
C GLU A 165 18.84 9.53 9.38
N TYR A 166 18.59 8.27 8.99
CA TYR A 166 17.31 7.88 8.40
C TYR A 166 16.14 8.26 9.30
N SER A 167 16.23 7.95 10.60
CA SER A 167 15.14 8.25 11.53
C SER A 167 14.80 9.73 11.60
N ARG A 168 15.80 10.63 11.57
CA ARG A 168 15.57 12.07 11.54
C ARG A 168 14.82 12.48 10.27
N VAL A 169 15.26 11.99 9.11
CA VAL A 169 14.61 12.29 7.82
C VAL A 169 13.17 11.76 7.81
N ALA A 170 12.98 10.50 8.22
CA ALA A 170 11.67 9.86 8.27
C ALA A 170 10.70 10.59 9.21
N ILE A 171 11.14 11.02 10.40
CA ILE A 171 10.30 11.80 11.34
C ILE A 171 9.83 13.10 10.70
N VAL A 172 10.74 13.86 10.06
CA VAL A 172 10.40 15.14 9.44
C VAL A 172 9.44 14.94 8.27
N GLU A 173 9.75 14.04 7.36
CA GLU A 173 8.94 13.80 6.17
C GLU A 173 7.57 13.18 6.51
N ASN A 174 7.52 12.19 7.42
CA ASN A 174 6.24 11.65 7.90
C ASN A 174 5.39 12.71 8.61
N SER A 175 6.01 13.66 9.33
CA SER A 175 5.28 14.78 9.94
C SER A 175 4.67 15.71 8.89
N LYS A 176 5.43 16.05 7.84
CA LYS A 176 4.95 16.87 6.72
C LYS A 176 3.79 16.17 6.00
N ILE A 177 3.92 14.88 5.74
CA ILE A 177 2.89 14.04 5.14
C ILE A 177 1.61 14.05 5.99
N LEU A 178 1.71 13.83 7.31
CA LEU A 178 0.53 13.86 8.17
C LEU A 178 -0.12 15.24 8.19
N LEU A 179 0.68 16.30 8.26
CA LEU A 179 0.16 17.66 8.29
C LEU A 179 -0.54 18.05 6.98
N SER A 180 0.01 17.64 5.83
CA SER A 180 -0.60 17.90 4.51
C SER A 180 -1.83 17.02 4.25
N ALA A 181 -1.85 15.78 4.75
CA ALA A 181 -2.96 14.85 4.57
C ALA A 181 -4.16 15.17 5.49
N LEU A 182 -3.90 15.60 6.72
CA LEU A 182 -4.92 15.74 7.77
C LEU A 182 -5.25 17.19 8.11
N GLY A 183 -4.32 18.11 7.87
CA GLY A 183 -4.42 19.50 8.29
C GLY A 183 -4.06 19.73 9.78
N PRO A 184 -3.68 20.96 10.15
CA PRO A 184 -3.23 21.30 11.50
C PRO A 184 -4.31 21.12 12.58
N VAL A 185 -5.58 21.29 12.22
CA VAL A 185 -6.71 21.18 13.16
C VAL A 185 -6.87 19.75 13.69
N VAL A 186 -6.80 18.74 12.81
CA VAL A 186 -6.90 17.33 13.20
C VAL A 186 -5.71 16.94 14.09
N VAL A 187 -4.50 17.40 13.76
CA VAL A 187 -3.30 17.17 14.57
C VAL A 187 -3.42 17.79 15.95
N LEU A 188 -3.89 19.05 16.04
CA LEU A 188 -4.12 19.73 17.30
C LEU A 188 -5.16 19.00 18.17
N LEU A 189 -6.28 18.58 17.58
CA LEU A 189 -7.32 17.83 18.30
C LEU A 189 -6.84 16.45 18.74
N THR A 190 -5.97 15.80 17.96
CA THR A 190 -5.31 14.56 18.37
C THR A 190 -4.49 14.79 19.64
N GLY A 191 -3.74 15.89 19.71
CA GLY A 191 -3.00 16.31 20.91
C GLY A 191 -3.92 16.59 22.11
N ILE A 192 -5.02 17.31 21.91
CA ILE A 192 -6.03 17.56 22.96
C ILE A 192 -6.65 16.24 23.43
N GLY A 193 -6.97 15.32 22.52
CA GLY A 193 -7.48 13.99 22.83
C GLY A 193 -6.49 13.17 23.65
N LEU A 194 -5.21 13.19 23.29
CA LEU A 194 -4.15 12.53 24.03
C LEU A 194 -4.03 13.06 25.46
N VAL A 195 -3.96 14.39 25.63
CA VAL A 195 -3.83 15.03 26.96
C VAL A 195 -5.09 14.80 27.81
N SER A 196 -6.28 14.98 27.22
CA SER A 196 -7.55 14.82 27.93
C SER A 196 -7.85 13.38 28.30
N GLY A 197 -7.56 12.42 27.42
CA GLY A 197 -7.71 10.99 27.71
C GLY A 197 -6.78 10.52 28.81
N GLY A 198 -5.53 11.01 28.83
CA GLY A 198 -4.59 10.75 29.92
C GLY A 198 -5.04 11.34 31.26
N ARG A 199 -5.69 12.51 31.26
CA ARG A 199 -6.19 13.20 32.47
C ARG A 199 -7.53 12.67 33.00
N ARG A 200 -8.37 12.07 32.14
CA ARG A 200 -9.72 11.57 32.51
C ARG A 200 -9.71 10.27 33.31
N GLY A 201 -8.56 9.60 33.47
CA GLY A 201 -8.44 8.40 34.29
C GLY A 201 -8.09 8.73 35.74
N SER A 202 -8.90 8.29 36.71
CA SER A 202 -8.46 8.18 38.09
C SER A 202 -7.41 7.07 38.15
N ILE A 203 -6.15 7.45 38.29
CA ILE A 203 -4.97 6.61 38.52
C ILE A 203 -4.51 5.76 37.31
N PHE A 204 -5.39 5.23 36.45
CA PHE A 204 -5.01 4.54 35.19
C PHE A 204 -5.98 4.84 34.03
N PRO A 205 -5.49 5.15 32.81
CA PRO A 205 -6.36 5.30 31.65
C PRO A 205 -7.03 3.95 31.30
N PRO A 206 -8.26 3.95 30.75
CA PRO A 206 -8.91 2.73 30.27
C PRO A 206 -8.01 1.97 29.28
N SER A 207 -8.05 0.64 29.32
CA SER A 207 -7.32 -0.25 28.40
C SER A 207 -7.49 0.16 26.94
N GLY A 208 -8.70 0.56 26.55
CA GLY A 208 -9.01 1.05 25.21
C GLY A 208 -8.24 2.31 24.80
N PHE A 209 -8.04 3.26 25.71
CA PHE A 209 -7.23 4.46 25.44
C PHE A 209 -5.75 4.10 25.32
N ASN A 210 -5.22 3.31 26.27
CA ASN A 210 -3.82 2.86 26.22
C ASN A 210 -3.51 2.09 24.93
N GLY A 211 -4.42 1.25 24.47
CA GLY A 211 -4.29 0.55 23.19
C GLY A 211 -4.20 1.51 22.00
N VAL A 212 -5.07 2.52 21.93
CA VAL A 212 -5.07 3.52 20.84
C VAL A 212 -3.75 4.29 20.80
N VAL A 213 -3.27 4.76 21.96
CA VAL A 213 -1.98 5.47 22.07
C VAL A 213 -0.82 4.54 21.73
N ALA A 214 -0.85 3.27 22.16
CA ALA A 214 0.16 2.28 21.84
C ALA A 214 0.24 1.97 20.35
N LEU A 215 -0.91 1.83 19.66
CA LEU A 215 -0.92 1.61 18.21
C LEU A 215 -0.38 2.84 17.47
N LEU A 216 -0.81 4.05 17.86
CA LEU A 216 -0.28 5.30 17.31
C LEU A 216 1.26 5.35 17.43
N ALA A 217 1.78 5.06 18.62
CA ALA A 217 3.22 5.04 18.88
C ALA A 217 3.95 3.92 18.12
N ALA A 218 3.37 2.72 18.05
CA ALA A 218 3.91 1.58 17.32
C ALA A 218 4.10 1.90 15.84
N VAL A 219 3.08 2.47 15.19
CA VAL A 219 3.16 2.84 13.78
C VAL A 219 4.17 3.97 13.60
N TRP A 220 4.14 5.00 14.44
CA TRP A 220 5.06 6.14 14.34
C TRP A 220 6.52 5.73 14.47
N VAL A 221 6.85 4.95 15.51
CA VAL A 221 8.22 4.49 15.75
C VAL A 221 8.69 3.55 14.65
N PHE A 222 7.84 2.61 14.21
CA PHE A 222 8.20 1.68 13.14
C PHE A 222 8.50 2.44 11.84
N GLN A 223 7.61 3.34 11.41
CA GLN A 223 7.80 4.12 10.17
C GLN A 223 8.90 5.17 10.27
N SER A 224 9.38 5.46 11.48
CA SER A 224 10.52 6.33 11.72
C SER A 224 11.84 5.57 11.88
N THR A 225 11.85 4.24 11.90
CA THR A 225 13.07 3.46 12.18
C THR A 225 13.34 2.38 11.13
N ALA A 226 12.31 1.77 10.56
CA ALA A 226 12.46 0.81 9.47
C ALA A 226 12.84 1.53 8.17
N PRO A 227 13.99 1.23 7.54
CA PRO A 227 14.56 1.99 6.41
C PRO A 227 13.87 1.68 5.07
N ALA A 228 12.54 1.68 5.09
CA ALA A 228 11.70 1.56 3.91
C ALA A 228 11.56 2.92 3.21
N ALA A 229 10.91 2.90 2.03
CA ALA A 229 10.54 4.12 1.35
C ALA A 229 9.68 5.04 2.25
N ILE A 230 9.93 6.34 2.23
CA ILE A 230 9.07 7.30 2.92
C ILE A 230 7.91 7.63 1.98
N GLN A 231 6.72 7.16 2.31
CA GLN A 231 5.53 7.28 1.47
C GLN A 231 4.26 7.36 2.32
N ASP A 232 3.33 8.21 1.90
CA ASP A 232 2.12 8.56 2.65
C ASP A 232 1.29 7.34 3.05
N ARG A 233 1.14 6.40 2.12
CA ARG A 233 0.40 5.14 2.32
C ARG A 233 0.90 4.30 3.50
N TYR A 234 2.17 4.40 3.90
CA TYR A 234 2.70 3.62 5.01
C TYR A 234 2.20 4.10 6.38
N LEU A 235 1.61 5.29 6.44
CA LEU A 235 0.96 5.84 7.63
C LEU A 235 -0.52 5.45 7.73
N ALA A 236 -1.07 4.69 6.79
CA ALA A 236 -2.47 4.26 6.85
C ALA A 236 -2.85 3.57 8.18
N PRO A 237 -2.02 2.68 8.76
CA PRO A 237 -2.31 2.05 10.06
C PRO A 237 -2.34 3.04 11.25
N LEU A 238 -1.78 4.24 11.10
CA LEU A 238 -1.81 5.31 12.12
C LEU A 238 -3.14 6.07 12.12
N LEU A 239 -3.90 6.03 11.02
CA LEU A 239 -5.13 6.81 10.87
C LEU A 239 -6.24 6.41 11.85
N PRO A 240 -6.57 5.11 12.07
CA PRO A 240 -7.60 4.74 13.04
C PRO A 240 -7.36 5.30 14.46
N PRO A 241 -6.20 5.08 15.11
CA PRO A 241 -5.97 5.63 16.44
C PRO A 241 -5.89 7.17 16.44
N LEU A 242 -5.36 7.78 15.38
CA LEU A 242 -5.31 9.24 15.27
C LEU A 242 -6.71 9.86 15.22
N PHE A 243 -7.60 9.36 14.36
CA PHE A 243 -8.95 9.92 14.26
C PHE A 243 -9.81 9.67 15.50
N LEU A 244 -9.58 8.57 16.22
CA LEU A 244 -10.20 8.34 17.53
C LEU A 244 -9.76 9.35 18.58
N LEU A 245 -8.46 9.68 18.62
CA LEU A 245 -7.93 10.72 19.50
C LEU A 245 -8.42 12.11 19.09
N ALA A 246 -8.45 12.42 17.80
CA ALA A 246 -9.01 13.67 17.29
C ALA A 246 -10.49 13.82 17.66
N ALA A 247 -11.27 12.75 17.56
CA ALA A 247 -12.67 12.72 17.98
C ALA A 247 -12.85 12.97 19.48
N LEU A 248 -11.98 12.38 20.31
CA LEU A 248 -11.94 12.64 21.75
C LEU A 248 -11.64 14.12 22.04
N GLY A 249 -10.65 14.69 21.37
CA GLY A 249 -10.31 16.11 21.48
C GLY A 249 -11.45 17.02 21.04
N GLY A 250 -12.09 16.71 19.90
CA GLY A 250 -13.27 17.44 19.40
C GLY A 250 -14.44 17.39 20.38
N GLN A 251 -14.69 16.25 21.01
CA GLN A 251 -15.73 16.11 22.03
C GLN A 251 -15.43 16.94 23.29
N VAL A 252 -14.16 17.05 23.70
CA VAL A 252 -13.73 17.90 24.83
C VAL A 252 -13.97 19.38 24.50
N VAL A 253 -13.58 19.81 23.30
CA VAL A 253 -13.78 21.19 22.84
C VAL A 253 -15.27 21.50 22.75
N ALA A 254 -16.06 20.64 22.10
CA ALA A 254 -17.50 20.79 21.99
C ALA A 254 -18.18 20.89 23.36
N GLY A 255 -17.87 20.00 24.30
CA GLY A 255 -18.44 20.05 25.65
C GLY A 255 -18.02 21.29 26.45
N THR A 256 -16.87 21.88 26.15
CA THR A 256 -16.44 23.16 26.75
C THR A 256 -17.22 24.34 26.16
N LEU A 257 -17.50 24.30 24.85
CA LEU A 257 -18.29 25.30 24.14
C LEU A 257 -19.78 25.23 24.51
N GLU A 258 -20.38 24.03 24.61
CA GLU A 258 -21.80 23.84 24.96
C GLU A 258 -22.13 24.41 26.35
N ARG A 259 -21.17 24.36 27.28
CA ARG A 259 -21.29 25.00 28.60
C ARG A 259 -21.29 26.52 28.54
N ARG A 260 -20.80 27.12 27.45
CA ARG A 260 -20.64 28.57 27.27
C ARG A 260 -21.62 29.17 26.26
N VAL A 261 -22.01 28.44 25.22
CA VAL A 261 -22.81 28.91 24.07
C VAL A 261 -23.71 27.78 23.55
N VAL A 262 -25.02 28.07 23.36
CA VAL A 262 -26.11 27.24 22.78
C VAL A 262 -25.85 25.71 22.78
N ALA A 263 -26.31 25.05 23.83
CA ALA A 263 -25.95 23.70 24.28
C ALA A 263 -26.29 22.50 23.37
N ARG A 264 -26.69 22.68 22.11
CA ARG A 264 -27.10 21.55 21.22
C ARG A 264 -26.49 21.55 19.82
N VAL A 265 -25.91 22.65 19.35
CA VAL A 265 -25.39 22.76 17.97
C VAL A 265 -23.86 22.74 17.89
N ALA A 266 -23.17 23.01 19.00
CA ALA A 266 -21.71 23.12 19.02
C ALA A 266 -21.00 21.81 18.62
N GLY A 267 -21.46 20.64 19.08
CA GLY A 267 -20.91 19.35 18.67
C GLY A 267 -20.91 19.13 17.15
N PRO A 268 -22.08 19.11 16.48
CA PRO A 268 -22.18 18.99 15.03
C PRO A 268 -21.36 20.04 14.27
N LEU A 269 -21.39 21.30 14.72
CA LEU A 269 -20.66 22.38 14.08
C LEU A 269 -19.14 22.17 14.16
N VAL A 270 -18.61 21.80 15.33
CA VAL A 270 -17.18 21.51 15.52
C VAL A 270 -16.73 20.40 14.58
N PHE A 271 -17.44 19.27 14.54
CA PHE A 271 -17.08 18.15 13.67
C PHE A 271 -17.24 18.47 12.18
N ALA A 272 -18.27 19.23 11.78
CA ALA A 272 -18.43 19.70 10.42
C ALA A 272 -17.25 20.59 9.99
N LEU A 273 -16.88 21.57 10.82
CA LEU A 273 -15.73 22.45 10.54
C LEU A 273 -14.43 21.67 10.42
N ILE A 274 -14.21 20.65 11.26
CA ILE A 274 -13.02 19.80 11.16
C ILE A 274 -13.00 19.03 9.84
N LEU A 275 -14.12 18.41 9.44
CA LEU A 275 -14.20 17.72 8.15
C LEU A 275 -13.95 18.68 6.97
N MET A 276 -14.46 19.91 7.05
CA MET A 276 -14.20 20.94 6.04
C MET A 276 -12.69 21.24 5.88
N THR A 277 -11.88 21.14 6.94
CA THR A 277 -10.42 21.32 6.82
C THR A 277 -9.72 20.19 6.06
N MET A 278 -10.33 19.00 6.02
CA MET A 278 -9.78 17.84 5.30
C MET A 278 -10.23 17.80 3.84
N LEU A 279 -11.33 18.48 3.48
CA LEU A 279 -11.91 18.45 2.13
C LEU A 279 -10.93 18.85 1.02
N PRO A 280 -10.11 19.92 1.13
CA PRO A 280 -9.19 20.26 0.05
C PRO A 280 -8.22 19.12 -0.29
N SER A 281 -7.66 18.45 0.72
CA SER A 281 -6.77 17.30 0.53
C SER A 281 -7.53 16.09 -0.02
N ALA A 282 -8.75 15.86 0.47
CA ALA A 282 -9.63 14.79 0.01
C ALA A 282 -10.07 14.95 -1.46
N LEU A 283 -10.34 16.19 -1.90
CA LEU A 283 -10.76 16.51 -3.27
C LEU A 283 -9.58 16.52 -4.25
N ASN A 284 -8.36 16.74 -3.75
CA ASN A 284 -7.12 16.65 -4.53
C ASN A 284 -6.59 15.21 -4.67
N ALA A 285 -7.41 14.19 -4.39
CA ALA A 285 -7.03 12.81 -4.65
C ALA A 285 -6.73 12.64 -6.16
N GLU A 286 -5.53 12.18 -6.49
CA GLU A 286 -5.10 12.07 -7.89
C GLU A 286 -6.03 11.15 -8.69
N VAL A 287 -6.66 11.71 -9.72
CA VAL A 287 -7.39 10.91 -10.70
C VAL A 287 -6.38 10.06 -11.46
N LYS A 288 -6.57 8.74 -11.45
CA LYS A 288 -5.69 7.83 -12.18
C LYS A 288 -5.64 8.20 -13.66
N PRO A 289 -4.44 8.47 -14.21
CA PRO A 289 -4.33 8.85 -15.61
C PRO A 289 -4.75 7.69 -16.51
N GLN A 290 -5.48 8.00 -17.57
CA GLN A 290 -5.81 7.03 -18.61
C GLN A 290 -4.63 6.95 -19.59
N LEU A 291 -3.86 5.88 -19.50
CA LEU A 291 -2.64 5.69 -20.31
C LEU A 291 -2.89 5.04 -21.68
N GLY A 292 -4.15 4.86 -22.08
CA GLY A 292 -4.50 4.27 -23.38
C GLY A 292 -4.34 2.74 -23.50
N PHE A 293 -3.71 2.07 -22.52
CA PHE A 293 -3.44 0.63 -22.59
C PHE A 293 -4.68 -0.26 -22.73
N ARG A 294 -5.87 0.20 -22.32
CA ARG A 294 -7.11 -0.57 -22.49
C ARG A 294 -7.43 -0.80 -23.97
N GLU A 295 -7.27 0.22 -24.80
CA GLU A 295 -7.55 0.08 -26.24
C GLU A 295 -6.46 -0.73 -26.93
N LEU A 296 -5.19 -0.50 -26.57
CA LEU A 296 -4.09 -1.29 -27.11
C LEU A 296 -4.15 -2.76 -26.70
N ALA A 297 -4.63 -3.09 -25.49
CA ALA A 297 -4.83 -4.47 -25.08
C ALA A 297 -5.80 -5.20 -26.03
N LYS A 298 -6.87 -4.54 -26.49
CA LYS A 298 -7.78 -5.12 -27.50
C LYS A 298 -7.03 -5.39 -28.81
N THR A 299 -6.20 -4.45 -29.25
CA THR A 299 -5.40 -4.59 -30.46
C THR A 299 -4.37 -5.71 -30.33
N VAL A 300 -3.73 -5.88 -29.16
CA VAL A 300 -2.83 -7.00 -28.87
C VAL A 300 -3.57 -8.32 -28.99
N TRP A 301 -4.74 -8.46 -28.36
CA TRP A 301 -5.52 -9.70 -28.44
C TRP A 301 -6.04 -10.00 -29.85
N ALA A 302 -6.40 -8.98 -30.63
CA ALA A 302 -6.82 -9.15 -32.03
C ALA A 302 -5.67 -9.54 -32.97
N ASN A 303 -4.41 -9.22 -32.60
CA ASN A 303 -3.22 -9.50 -33.40
C ASN A 303 -2.30 -10.56 -32.76
N ARG A 304 -2.76 -11.23 -31.70
CA ARG A 304 -2.03 -12.29 -31.01
C ARG A 304 -1.73 -13.42 -32.01
N ILE A 305 -0.48 -13.86 -32.01
CA ILE A 305 -0.05 -15.08 -32.70
C ILE A 305 -0.17 -16.23 -31.70
N SER A 306 -0.89 -17.30 -32.03
CA SER A 306 -1.20 -18.33 -31.02
C SER A 306 0.00 -19.22 -30.73
N GLU A 307 0.83 -19.44 -31.76
CA GLU A 307 2.10 -20.17 -31.74
C GLU A 307 3.20 -19.38 -31.03
N ASN A 308 3.05 -18.05 -30.97
CA ASN A 308 3.99 -17.14 -30.32
C ASN A 308 3.26 -16.02 -29.58
N PRO A 309 2.69 -16.30 -28.40
CA PRO A 309 1.84 -15.36 -27.71
C PRO A 309 2.66 -14.44 -26.81
N VAL A 310 3.73 -13.82 -27.33
CA VAL A 310 4.62 -12.94 -26.57
C VAL A 310 4.35 -11.48 -26.91
N VAL A 311 4.35 -10.62 -25.89
CA VAL A 311 4.36 -9.17 -26.06
C VAL A 311 5.42 -8.56 -25.16
N LEU A 312 6.33 -7.79 -25.73
CA LEU A 312 7.27 -6.96 -24.98
C LEU A 312 6.62 -5.63 -24.64
N ILE A 313 6.78 -5.19 -23.40
CA ILE A 313 6.24 -3.92 -22.92
C ILE A 313 7.42 -3.05 -22.51
N ALA A 314 7.84 -2.17 -23.41
CA ALA A 314 8.89 -1.18 -23.21
C ALA A 314 8.25 0.17 -22.86
N ALA A 315 7.99 0.38 -21.58
CA ALA A 315 7.30 1.58 -21.09
C ALA A 315 7.87 2.03 -19.75
N ARG A 316 7.53 3.26 -19.33
CA ARG A 316 8.09 3.85 -18.11
C ARG A 316 7.44 3.32 -16.84
N GLY A 317 8.24 2.81 -15.91
CA GLY A 317 7.85 2.58 -14.50
C GLY A 317 6.48 1.90 -14.29
N ARG A 318 5.48 2.66 -13.82
CA ARG A 318 4.12 2.15 -13.55
C ARG A 318 3.35 1.75 -14.81
N ALA A 319 3.76 2.25 -15.98
CA ALA A 319 3.07 2.05 -17.23
C ALA A 319 3.19 0.60 -17.74
N GLU A 320 4.34 -0.06 -17.52
CA GLU A 320 4.46 -1.51 -17.80
C GLU A 320 3.45 -2.33 -17.01
N VAL A 321 3.31 -2.03 -15.71
CA VAL A 321 2.40 -2.74 -14.81
C VAL A 321 0.93 -2.48 -15.19
N ALA A 322 0.63 -1.25 -15.62
CA ALA A 322 -0.70 -0.91 -16.14
C ALA A 322 -1.02 -1.69 -17.42
N ALA A 323 -0.09 -1.78 -18.37
CA ALA A 323 -0.26 -2.56 -19.60
C ALA A 323 -0.48 -4.05 -19.29
N ILE A 324 0.32 -4.65 -18.41
CA ILE A 324 0.14 -6.05 -17.97
C ILE A 324 -1.23 -6.26 -17.36
N ALA A 325 -1.69 -5.35 -16.51
CA ALA A 325 -3.00 -5.44 -15.89
C ALA A 325 -4.12 -5.41 -16.93
N GLU A 326 -4.08 -4.51 -17.92
CA GLU A 326 -5.10 -4.46 -18.98
C GLU A 326 -5.06 -5.71 -19.88
N LEU A 327 -3.86 -6.20 -20.23
CA LEU A 327 -3.70 -7.43 -21.00
C LEU A 327 -4.28 -8.64 -20.26
N ALA A 328 -3.92 -8.81 -18.98
CA ALA A 328 -4.43 -9.90 -18.16
C ALA A 328 -5.96 -9.81 -17.99
N MET A 329 -6.52 -8.61 -17.80
CA MET A 329 -7.97 -8.40 -17.65
C MET A 329 -8.76 -8.82 -18.90
N MET A 330 -8.14 -8.81 -20.08
CA MET A 330 -8.76 -9.22 -21.34
C MET A 330 -8.39 -10.65 -21.77
N ASP A 331 -7.55 -11.37 -21.01
CA ASP A 331 -7.13 -12.73 -21.34
C ASP A 331 -8.32 -13.71 -21.23
N PRO A 332 -8.73 -14.36 -22.34
CA PRO A 332 -9.89 -15.25 -22.35
C PRO A 332 -9.65 -16.60 -21.66
N ALA A 333 -8.40 -17.05 -21.51
CA ALA A 333 -8.07 -18.42 -21.10
C ALA A 333 -6.84 -18.53 -20.18
N ARG A 334 -6.59 -17.49 -19.38
CA ARG A 334 -5.38 -17.30 -18.53
C ARG A 334 -4.65 -18.59 -18.08
N PRO A 335 -3.34 -18.71 -18.31
CA PRO A 335 -2.48 -17.81 -19.10
C PRO A 335 -2.54 -18.14 -20.61
N SER A 336 -2.84 -17.16 -21.46
CA SER A 336 -2.74 -17.33 -22.92
C SER A 336 -1.81 -16.34 -23.63
N LEU A 337 -1.15 -15.44 -22.87
CA LEU A 337 -0.18 -14.46 -23.37
C LEU A 337 0.98 -14.27 -22.37
N PHE A 338 2.21 -14.20 -22.86
CA PHE A 338 3.40 -13.82 -22.12
C PHE A 338 3.65 -12.31 -22.25
N ALA A 339 3.24 -11.56 -21.24
CA ALA A 339 3.53 -10.13 -21.15
C ALA A 339 4.90 -9.91 -20.49
N VAL A 340 5.90 -9.63 -21.33
CA VAL A 340 7.30 -9.46 -20.92
C VAL A 340 7.60 -8.00 -20.61
N ARG A 341 8.08 -7.71 -19.41
CA ARG A 341 8.49 -6.36 -19.01
C ARG A 341 9.83 -6.00 -19.63
N GLY A 342 9.90 -4.88 -20.35
CA GLY A 342 11.14 -4.35 -20.90
C GLY A 342 12.18 -4.10 -19.81
N SER A 343 11.77 -3.58 -18.67
CA SER A 343 12.64 -3.38 -17.51
C SER A 343 13.26 -4.66 -16.93
N ARG A 344 12.69 -5.84 -17.22
CA ARG A 344 13.24 -7.14 -16.80
C ARG A 344 14.06 -7.83 -17.87
N LEU A 345 13.62 -7.75 -19.12
CA LEU A 345 14.32 -8.39 -20.23
C LEU A 345 15.55 -7.59 -20.64
N LEU A 346 15.38 -6.27 -20.77
CA LEU A 346 16.33 -5.33 -21.37
C LEU A 346 16.96 -4.38 -20.34
N GLY A 347 16.23 -4.06 -19.28
CA GLY A 347 16.76 -3.37 -18.12
C GLY A 347 17.61 -4.29 -17.23
N GLY A 348 18.47 -3.69 -16.40
CA GLY A 348 19.18 -4.39 -15.33
C GLY A 348 19.06 -3.63 -14.00
N GLY A 349 19.58 -4.25 -12.94
CA GLY A 349 19.55 -3.69 -11.59
C GLY A 349 18.38 -4.12 -10.71
N GLY A 350 18.38 -3.58 -9.48
CA GLY A 350 17.39 -3.88 -8.44
C GLY A 350 16.00 -3.27 -8.67
N TYR A 351 15.04 -3.65 -7.83
CA TYR A 351 13.61 -3.29 -7.94
C TYR A 351 13.28 -1.78 -7.87
N ASN A 352 14.23 -0.91 -7.50
CA ASN A 352 13.94 0.45 -7.00
C ASN A 352 14.68 1.60 -7.72
N ARG A 353 15.18 1.41 -8.95
CA ARG A 353 15.93 2.42 -9.75
C ARG A 353 17.30 2.83 -9.19
N GLN A 354 17.53 2.66 -7.89
CA GLN A 354 18.78 3.04 -7.21
C GLN A 354 20.01 2.33 -7.79
N ASP A 355 19.85 1.08 -8.22
CA ASP A 355 20.93 0.28 -8.81
C ASP A 355 20.66 -0.03 -10.28
N TYR A 356 19.91 0.83 -10.99
CA TYR A 356 19.64 0.56 -12.40
C TYR A 356 20.94 0.59 -13.19
N LEU A 357 21.26 -0.56 -13.77
CA LEU A 357 22.33 -0.70 -14.74
C LEU A 357 21.71 -1.23 -16.02
N PRO A 358 21.97 -0.63 -17.19
CA PRO A 358 21.53 -1.24 -18.43
C PRO A 358 22.12 -2.63 -18.58
N LYS A 359 21.33 -3.58 -19.08
CA LYS A 359 21.83 -4.92 -19.37
C LYS A 359 22.69 -4.93 -20.65
N PHE A 360 22.42 -4.00 -21.55
CA PHE A 360 23.02 -3.91 -22.88
C PHE A 360 23.68 -2.56 -23.10
N ALA A 361 24.81 -2.56 -23.81
CA ALA A 361 25.58 -1.35 -24.10
C ALA A 361 24.93 -0.49 -25.18
N ASP A 362 24.27 -1.10 -26.17
CA ASP A 362 23.80 -0.45 -27.38
C ASP A 362 22.46 -1.03 -27.89
N ALA A 363 21.93 -0.41 -28.94
CA ALA A 363 20.66 -0.79 -29.56
C ALA A 363 20.76 -2.14 -30.31
N ASP A 364 21.91 -2.48 -30.89
CA ASP A 364 22.08 -3.72 -31.66
C ASP A 364 21.99 -4.94 -30.76
N GLN A 365 22.55 -4.86 -29.55
CA GLN A 365 22.38 -5.88 -28.52
C GLN A 365 20.93 -6.02 -28.05
N VAL A 366 20.20 -4.91 -27.95
CA VAL A 366 18.76 -4.93 -27.64
C VAL A 366 17.96 -5.56 -28.77
N ALA A 367 18.25 -5.24 -30.02
CA ALA A 367 17.61 -5.86 -31.19
C ALA A 367 17.86 -7.37 -31.21
N ALA A 368 19.12 -7.80 -31.03
CA ALA A 368 19.49 -9.21 -30.98
C ALA A 368 18.77 -9.96 -29.85
N GLU A 369 18.60 -9.33 -28.67
CA GLU A 369 17.84 -9.93 -27.58
C GLU A 369 16.34 -9.99 -27.90
N ILE A 370 15.74 -8.98 -28.55
CA ILE A 370 14.34 -9.03 -28.99
C ILE A 370 14.14 -10.20 -29.97
N ASP A 371 15.07 -10.37 -30.90
CA ASP A 371 15.05 -11.42 -31.91
C ASP A 371 15.28 -12.81 -31.32
N ARG A 372 16.16 -12.92 -30.32
CA ARG A 372 16.43 -14.18 -29.60
C ARG A 372 15.16 -14.75 -28.95
N TYR A 373 14.27 -13.90 -28.45
CA TYR A 373 13.00 -14.32 -27.85
C TYR A 373 11.86 -14.39 -28.87
N HIS A 374 12.16 -14.16 -30.15
CA HIS A 374 11.20 -14.18 -31.25
C HIS A 374 9.97 -13.29 -30.96
N ILE A 375 10.17 -12.10 -30.40
CA ILE A 375 9.06 -11.28 -29.90
C ILE A 375 8.24 -10.74 -31.09
N PRO A 376 6.95 -11.09 -31.23
CA PRO A 376 6.14 -10.68 -32.38
C PRO A 376 5.42 -9.35 -32.17
N LEU A 377 5.22 -8.93 -30.92
CA LEU A 377 4.52 -7.70 -30.56
C LEU A 377 5.35 -6.88 -29.57
N VAL A 378 5.50 -5.59 -29.86
CA VAL A 378 6.19 -4.64 -28.98
C VAL A 378 5.25 -3.48 -28.68
N LEU A 379 4.91 -3.34 -27.41
CA LEU A 379 4.19 -2.21 -26.86
C LEU A 379 5.22 -1.21 -26.33
N TYR A 380 5.27 -0.04 -26.93
CA TYR A 380 6.29 0.97 -26.68
C TYR A 380 5.65 2.29 -26.23
N GLN A 381 6.23 2.92 -25.21
CA GLN A 381 5.86 4.27 -24.78
C GLN A 381 7.11 5.15 -24.75
N VAL A 382 7.05 6.28 -25.46
CA VAL A 382 8.15 7.26 -25.51
C VAL A 382 8.44 7.80 -24.11
N ASP A 383 9.73 7.83 -23.75
CA ASP A 383 10.21 8.33 -22.46
C ASP A 383 11.52 9.14 -22.63
N PRO A 384 11.45 10.41 -23.06
CA PRO A 384 12.62 11.20 -23.50
C PRO A 384 13.66 11.48 -22.40
N GLY A 385 13.28 11.37 -21.12
CA GLY A 385 14.18 11.46 -19.95
C GLY A 385 14.23 10.14 -19.15
N GLY A 386 13.98 9.04 -19.86
CA GLY A 386 13.48 7.80 -19.31
C GLY A 386 14.52 6.78 -18.84
N TRP A 387 14.08 5.53 -18.80
CA TRP A 387 14.96 4.39 -18.58
C TRP A 387 15.73 4.08 -19.86
N MET A 388 17.04 3.78 -19.74
CA MET A 388 17.87 3.61 -20.94
C MET A 388 17.40 2.49 -21.87
N HIS A 389 16.82 1.41 -21.35
CA HIS A 389 16.29 0.35 -22.19
C HIS A 389 15.10 0.80 -23.06
N VAL A 390 14.32 1.80 -22.62
CA VAL A 390 13.23 2.37 -23.43
C VAL A 390 13.81 3.19 -24.58
N ALA A 391 14.85 3.98 -24.32
CA ALA A 391 15.57 4.73 -25.35
C ALA A 391 16.29 3.81 -26.35
N GLN A 392 16.83 2.67 -25.88
CA GLN A 392 17.44 1.67 -26.76
C GLN A 392 16.40 0.99 -27.65
N VAL A 393 15.21 0.66 -27.13
CA VAL A 393 14.10 0.14 -27.95
C VAL A 393 13.66 1.14 -29.02
N GLU A 394 13.64 2.43 -28.68
CA GLU A 394 13.37 3.49 -29.67
C GLU A 394 14.45 3.55 -30.75
N ALA A 395 15.72 3.45 -30.37
CA ALA A 395 16.82 3.41 -31.32
C ALA A 395 16.70 2.21 -32.27
N VAL A 396 16.40 1.02 -31.74
CA VAL A 396 16.11 -0.18 -32.55
C VAL A 396 14.97 0.10 -33.53
N ARG A 397 13.85 0.63 -33.05
CA ARG A 397 12.69 0.98 -33.87
C ARG A 397 13.05 1.97 -35.00
N SER A 398 13.85 2.98 -34.71
CA SER A 398 14.24 4.01 -35.68
C SER A 398 15.19 3.50 -36.78
N HIS A 399 16.06 2.52 -36.47
CA HIS A 399 16.93 1.88 -37.46
C HIS A 399 16.21 0.80 -38.27
N ALA A 400 15.09 0.29 -37.74
CA ALA A 400 14.30 -0.80 -38.29
C ALA A 400 13.18 -0.32 -39.24
N THR A 401 13.42 0.75 -40.02
CA THR A 401 12.41 1.58 -40.72
C THR A 401 11.37 0.83 -41.55
N ASP A 402 11.71 -0.35 -42.10
CA ASP A 402 10.80 -1.15 -42.93
C ASP A 402 10.29 -2.44 -42.25
N SER A 403 10.76 -2.75 -41.04
CA SER A 403 10.44 -4.03 -40.38
C SER A 403 9.37 -3.91 -39.30
N TRP A 404 9.23 -2.80 -38.57
CA TRP A 404 8.22 -2.71 -37.49
C TRP A 404 6.91 -2.11 -38.01
N LYS A 405 5.85 -2.92 -38.07
CA LYS A 405 4.52 -2.46 -38.53
C LYS A 405 3.72 -1.90 -37.36
N LEU A 406 3.44 -0.61 -37.37
CA LEU A 406 2.52 0.02 -36.40
C LEU A 406 1.10 -0.56 -36.56
N LEU A 407 0.55 -1.10 -35.47
CA LEU A 407 -0.81 -1.63 -35.40
C LEU A 407 -1.80 -0.63 -34.79
N GLY A 408 -1.32 0.29 -33.96
CA GLY A 408 -2.15 1.33 -33.36
C GLY A 408 -1.40 2.17 -32.33
N THR A 409 -1.95 3.35 -32.07
CA THR A 409 -1.46 4.29 -31.07
C THR A 409 -2.60 4.66 -30.12
N ALA A 410 -2.29 4.77 -28.84
CA ALA A 410 -3.21 5.27 -27.81
C ALA A 410 -2.45 6.15 -26.81
N GLY A 411 -3.14 6.66 -25.78
CA GLY A 411 -2.55 7.53 -24.77
C GLY A 411 -2.82 9.00 -25.06
N THR A 412 -2.03 9.89 -24.45
CA THR A 412 -2.14 11.33 -24.66
C THR A 412 -1.15 11.79 -25.71
N ALA A 413 -1.38 12.97 -26.31
CA ALA A 413 -0.44 13.55 -27.29
C ALA A 413 0.99 13.73 -26.71
N GLU A 414 1.08 14.00 -25.40
CA GLU A 414 2.35 14.16 -24.69
C GLU A 414 3.03 12.84 -24.33
N SER A 415 2.30 11.72 -24.35
CA SER A 415 2.82 10.41 -23.97
C SER A 415 2.11 9.30 -24.76
N PRO A 416 2.32 9.28 -26.10
CA PRO A 416 1.74 8.25 -26.95
C PRO A 416 2.32 6.89 -26.57
N VAL A 417 1.48 5.90 -26.72
CA VAL A 417 1.81 4.49 -26.57
C VAL A 417 1.48 3.81 -27.89
N ASP A 418 2.49 3.20 -28.48
CA ASP A 418 2.38 2.54 -29.77
C ASP A 418 2.45 1.02 -29.59
N LEU A 419 1.74 0.31 -30.46
CA LEU A 419 1.86 -1.13 -30.60
C LEU A 419 2.43 -1.46 -31.97
N TYR A 420 3.55 -2.14 -32.00
CA TYR A 420 4.22 -2.62 -33.21
C TYR A 420 4.09 -4.14 -33.32
N LYS A 421 3.99 -4.61 -34.57
CA LYS A 421 4.14 -6.01 -34.96
C LYS A 421 5.46 -6.19 -35.69
N LEU A 422 6.20 -7.24 -35.31
CA LEU A 422 7.49 -7.60 -35.90
C LEU A 422 7.28 -8.79 -36.86
N PRO A 423 7.36 -8.59 -38.19
CA PRO A 423 7.17 -9.62 -39.19
C PRO A 423 8.19 -10.75 -39.12
N GLN A 424 9.42 -10.47 -38.69
CA GLN A 424 10.50 -11.46 -38.60
C GLN A 424 10.24 -12.58 -37.60
N ALA A 425 9.37 -12.33 -36.61
CA ALA A 425 8.95 -13.33 -35.63
C ALA A 425 7.73 -14.16 -36.09
N ILE A 426 7.14 -13.86 -37.26
CA ILE A 426 5.98 -14.61 -37.76
C ILE A 426 6.43 -16.00 -38.21
N GLY A 427 5.76 -17.03 -37.70
CA GLY A 427 6.06 -18.44 -38.00
C GLY A 427 7.15 -19.06 -37.10
N GLN A 428 7.70 -18.29 -36.16
CA GLN A 428 8.58 -18.80 -35.12
C GLN A 428 7.78 -19.08 -33.84
N GLU A 429 7.98 -20.23 -33.23
CA GLU A 429 7.36 -20.58 -31.94
C GLU A 429 8.03 -19.85 -30.79
N ALA A 430 7.27 -19.50 -29.75
CA ALA A 430 7.85 -18.94 -28.54
C ALA A 430 8.68 -19.99 -27.78
N ASP A 431 9.91 -19.65 -27.39
CA ASP A 431 10.68 -20.47 -26.45
C ASP A 431 10.13 -20.29 -25.03
N VAL A 432 9.12 -21.10 -24.70
CA VAL A 432 8.46 -21.09 -23.39
C VAL A 432 9.45 -21.33 -22.26
N LYS A 433 10.47 -22.18 -22.46
CA LYS A 433 11.46 -22.46 -21.44
C LYS A 433 12.28 -21.21 -21.13
N LEU A 434 12.77 -20.52 -22.16
CA LEU A 434 13.53 -19.29 -22.01
C LEU A 434 12.68 -18.17 -21.37
N LEU A 435 11.39 -18.07 -21.71
CA LEU A 435 10.46 -17.13 -21.08
C LEU A 435 10.21 -17.45 -19.60
N LEU A 436 10.12 -18.73 -19.22
CA LEU A 436 9.98 -19.14 -17.83
C LEU A 436 11.27 -18.91 -17.02
N GLU A 437 12.44 -19.05 -17.64
CA GLU A 437 13.73 -18.68 -17.03
C GLU A 437 13.81 -17.17 -16.76
N LEU A 438 13.24 -16.34 -17.64
CA LEU A 438 13.12 -14.90 -17.42
C LEU A 438 12.16 -14.55 -16.27
N ALA A 439 11.08 -15.33 -16.12
CA ALA A 439 10.06 -15.14 -15.07
C ALA A 439 10.49 -15.70 -13.70
N SER A 440 11.48 -16.61 -13.68
CA SER A 440 11.94 -17.25 -12.45
C SER A 440 12.56 -16.22 -11.50
N PRO A 441 12.29 -16.30 -10.18
CA PRO A 441 12.97 -15.44 -9.22
C PRO A 441 14.46 -15.72 -9.31
N LYS A 442 15.21 -14.83 -9.94
CA LYS A 442 16.66 -14.81 -9.78
C LYS A 442 16.89 -14.38 -8.34
N ALA A 443 17.11 -15.35 -7.45
CA ALA A 443 17.75 -15.05 -6.18
C ALA A 443 18.96 -14.17 -6.53
N LEU A 444 19.10 -13.03 -5.85
CA LEU A 444 20.29 -12.20 -5.97
C LEU A 444 21.49 -13.13 -5.78
N GLN A 445 22.17 -13.49 -6.87
CA GLN A 445 23.42 -14.23 -6.85
C GLN A 445 24.54 -13.28 -6.45
#